data_AF-A0A2M8AIA8-F1
#
_entry.id   AF-A0A2M8AIA8-F1
#
_cell.length_a   1.000
_cell.length_b   1.000
_cell.length_c   1.000
_cell.angle_alpha   90.00
_cell.angle_beta   90.00
_cell.angle_gamma   90.00
#
_symmetry.space_group_name_H-M   'P 1'
#
loop_
_entity.id
_entity.type
_entity.pdbx_description
1 polymer ?
#
loop_
_entity_poly.entity_id
_entity_poly.type
_entity_poly.pdbx_seq_one_letter_code
_entity_poly.pdbx_strand_id
1 'polypeptide(L)'
;MFPEATYVNGVVMNGSSITLHANKMYEVTVAFYIYNATGGHTYRMKDATNSQYLGTSIYFGLSGSDVSYNMSMTNFLFKPSTDVIMELEKTQGTDVNLIGKIVVKEIK
;
A
#
# COMPACT_ATOMS: atom_id res chain seq x y z
N MET A 1 2.65 3.43 27.39
CA MET A 1 3.75 3.42 26.40
C MET A 1 3.32 2.52 25.26
N PHE A 2 3.10 3.10 24.08
CA PHE A 2 2.91 2.36 22.84
C PHE A 2 4.30 2.11 22.21
N PRO A 3 4.51 1.02 21.46
CA PRO A 3 5.80 0.70 20.87
C PRO A 3 6.25 1.79 19.87
N GLU A 4 7.56 1.91 19.63
CA GLU A 4 8.14 2.88 18.70
C GLU A 4 7.55 2.73 17.30
N ALA A 5 6.69 3.67 16.93
CA ALA A 5 6.30 3.92 15.56
C ALA A 5 6.65 5.39 15.25
N THR A 6 7.35 5.62 14.15
CA THR A 6 7.66 6.98 13.68
C THR A 6 6.39 7.55 13.04
N TYR A 7 5.73 8.47 13.76
CA TYR A 7 4.54 9.16 13.28
C TYR A 7 4.96 10.43 12.52
N VAL A 8 4.63 10.51 11.24
CA VAL A 8 4.58 11.79 10.51
C VAL A 8 3.16 11.96 9.98
N ASN A 9 2.42 12.91 10.56
CA ASN A 9 1.10 13.37 10.12
C ASN A 9 0.05 12.28 9.80
N GLY A 10 -0.11 11.31 10.71
CA GLY A 10 -1.27 10.41 10.72
C GLY A 10 -1.15 9.19 9.81
N VAL A 11 0.05 8.87 9.31
CA VAL A 11 0.25 7.75 8.40
C VAL A 11 1.42 6.90 8.84
N VAL A 12 1.13 5.62 9.04
CA VAL A 12 2.14 4.62 9.32
C VAL A 12 2.71 4.15 7.99
N MET A 13 3.83 4.73 7.58
CA MET A 13 4.57 4.37 6.37
C MET A 13 6.05 4.20 6.71
N ASN A 14 6.35 3.23 7.56
CA ASN A 14 7.60 2.45 7.51
C ASN A 14 7.43 1.19 8.38
N GLY A 15 7.45 0.00 7.77
CA GLY A 15 7.51 -1.28 8.51
C GLY A 15 6.18 -2.01 8.81
N SER A 16 5.03 -1.57 8.31
CA SER A 16 3.76 -2.30 8.47
C SER A 16 3.64 -3.42 7.44
N SER A 17 4.39 -4.49 7.61
CA SER A 17 4.13 -5.70 6.86
C SER A 17 2.94 -6.46 7.45
N ILE A 18 2.11 -7.04 6.58
CA ILE A 18 0.97 -7.87 7.00
C ILE A 18 1.27 -9.30 6.62
N THR A 19 1.37 -10.18 7.62
CA THR A 19 1.51 -11.62 7.37
C THR A 19 0.18 -12.21 6.94
N LEU A 20 0.16 -12.85 5.78
CA LEU A 20 -0.98 -13.63 5.30
C LEU A 20 -0.61 -15.11 5.36
N HIS A 21 -1.40 -15.89 6.08
CA HIS A 21 -1.15 -17.33 6.21
C HIS A 21 -1.61 -18.11 4.98
N ALA A 22 -0.87 -19.19 4.70
CA ALA A 22 -1.12 -20.12 3.62
C ALA A 22 -2.55 -20.63 3.59
N ASN A 23 -3.07 -20.85 2.38
CA ASN A 23 -4.34 -21.49 2.07
C ASN A 23 -5.61 -20.79 2.59
N LYS A 24 -5.48 -19.61 3.19
CA LYS A 24 -6.61 -18.74 3.55
C LYS A 24 -6.90 -17.74 2.44
N MET A 25 -8.17 -17.43 2.22
CA MET A 25 -8.57 -16.42 1.24
C MET A 25 -8.69 -15.06 1.91
N TYR A 26 -8.15 -14.03 1.28
CA TYR A 26 -8.19 -12.66 1.78
C TYR A 26 -8.79 -11.71 0.74
N GLU A 27 -9.63 -10.80 1.20
CA GLU A 27 -9.97 -9.56 0.52
C GLU A 27 -9.05 -8.45 1.02
N VAL A 28 -8.30 -7.87 0.11
CA VAL A 28 -7.35 -6.79 0.40
C VAL A 28 -7.87 -5.52 -0.24
N THR A 29 -8.13 -4.52 0.58
CA THR A 29 -8.52 -3.18 0.13
C THR A 29 -7.46 -2.18 0.56
N VAL A 30 -7.00 -1.39 -0.39
CA VAL A 30 -5.95 -0.41 -0.19
C VAL A 30 -6.49 0.93 -0.66
N ALA A 31 -6.47 1.93 0.21
CA ALA A 31 -6.93 3.27 -0.12
C ALA A 31 -5.93 4.28 0.42
N PHE A 32 -5.41 5.13 -0.47
CA PHE A 32 -4.48 6.18 -0.09
C PHE A 32 -4.77 7.50 -0.79
N TYR A 33 -4.20 8.53 -0.20
CA TYR A 33 -4.21 9.91 -0.58
C TYR A 33 -2.79 10.43 -0.51
N ILE A 34 -2.35 11.15 -1.54
CA ILE A 34 -1.05 11.82 -1.51
C ILE A 34 -1.26 13.31 -1.27
N TYR A 35 -0.45 13.89 -0.38
CA TYR A 35 -0.42 15.32 -0.11
C TYR A 35 0.82 15.97 -0.70
N ASN A 36 0.64 17.07 -1.44
CA ASN A 36 1.72 17.94 -1.93
C ASN A 36 2.82 17.20 -2.69
N ALA A 37 2.42 16.38 -3.66
CA ALA A 37 3.33 15.65 -4.53
C ALA A 37 3.27 16.17 -5.96
N THR A 38 4.46 16.38 -6.54
CA THR A 38 4.63 16.69 -7.95
C THR A 38 4.99 15.44 -8.74
N GLY A 39 4.52 15.33 -9.99
CA GLY A 39 4.83 14.22 -10.89
C GLY A 39 3.99 12.97 -10.65
N GLY A 40 4.24 11.93 -11.46
CA GLY A 40 3.55 10.64 -11.35
C GLY A 40 4.18 9.74 -10.29
N HIS A 41 3.35 9.14 -9.45
CA HIS A 41 3.74 8.20 -8.40
C HIS A 41 2.98 6.89 -8.59
N THR A 42 3.70 5.77 -8.47
CA THR A 42 3.11 4.44 -8.60
C THR A 42 3.49 3.58 -7.41
N TYR A 43 2.50 2.91 -6.84
CA TYR A 43 2.67 1.97 -5.74
C TYR A 43 2.08 0.61 -6.12
N ARG A 44 2.64 -0.47 -5.59
CA ARG A 44 2.14 -1.83 -5.80
C ARG A 44 2.17 -2.60 -4.50
N MET A 45 1.19 -3.47 -4.30
CA MET A 45 1.31 -4.47 -3.25
C MET A 45 2.35 -5.51 -3.68
N LYS A 46 3.17 -5.97 -2.75
CA LYS A 46 4.24 -6.92 -2.97
C LYS A 46 4.17 -8.03 -1.94
N ASP A 47 4.33 -9.26 -2.38
CA ASP A 47 4.80 -10.37 -1.55
C ASP A 47 6.32 -10.20 -1.40
N ALA A 48 6.75 -9.71 -0.25
CA ALA A 48 8.14 -9.49 0.07
C ALA A 48 8.93 -10.79 0.29
N THR A 49 8.24 -11.91 0.58
CA THR A 49 8.87 -13.22 0.73
C THR A 49 9.44 -13.72 -0.60
N ASN A 50 8.72 -13.46 -1.71
CA ASN A 50 9.10 -13.93 -3.05
C ASN A 50 9.39 -12.81 -4.05
N SER A 51 9.35 -11.54 -3.61
CA SER A 51 9.47 -10.35 -4.46
C SER A 51 8.49 -10.31 -5.64
N GLN A 52 7.26 -10.81 -5.45
CA GLN A 52 6.22 -10.79 -6.48
C GLN A 52 5.22 -9.67 -6.24
N TYR A 53 4.77 -9.01 -7.31
CA TYR A 53 3.71 -8.00 -7.22
C TYR A 53 2.33 -8.65 -7.13
N LEU A 54 1.52 -8.12 -6.23
CA LEU A 54 0.16 -8.55 -5.95
C LEU A 54 -0.82 -7.50 -6.47
N GLY A 55 -1.88 -7.96 -7.14
CA GLY A 55 -2.98 -7.10 -7.57
C GLY A 55 -2.60 -5.99 -8.55
N THR A 56 -3.44 -4.95 -8.58
CA THR A 56 -3.33 -3.81 -9.51
C THR A 56 -2.48 -2.69 -8.93
N SER A 57 -1.65 -2.07 -9.77
CA SER A 57 -0.88 -0.88 -9.40
C SER A 57 -1.79 0.29 -9.02
N ILE A 58 -1.41 1.00 -7.96
CA ILE A 58 -2.05 2.23 -7.53
C ILE A 58 -1.26 3.39 -8.16
N TYR A 59 -1.90 4.08 -9.10
CA TYR A 59 -1.30 5.23 -9.77
C TYR A 59 -1.88 6.52 -9.21
N PHE A 60 -0.98 7.48 -8.97
CA PHE A 60 -1.30 8.87 -8.64
C PHE A 60 -0.58 9.75 -9.66
N GLY A 61 -1.35 10.43 -10.50
CA GLY A 61 -0.80 11.39 -11.44
C GLY A 61 -1.84 12.43 -11.80
N LEU A 62 -1.42 13.69 -11.74
CA LEU A 62 -2.09 14.79 -12.41
C LEU A 62 -1.02 15.50 -13.23
N SER A 63 -1.37 15.83 -14.47
CA SER A 63 -0.57 16.71 -15.31
C SER A 63 -0.76 18.15 -14.82
N GLY A 64 0.28 18.79 -14.30
CA GLY A 64 0.24 20.20 -13.94
C GLY A 64 1.02 20.55 -12.68
N SER A 65 1.16 21.85 -12.42
CA SER A 65 1.79 22.44 -11.22
C SER A 65 0.93 22.34 -9.96
N ASP A 66 -0.20 21.64 -10.02
CA ASP A 66 -1.11 21.52 -8.89
C ASP A 66 -0.57 20.51 -7.89
N VAL A 67 -0.38 20.99 -6.66
CA VAL A 67 -0.26 20.24 -5.41
C VAL A 67 -1.44 19.28 -5.35
N SER A 68 -1.25 18.08 -5.87
CA SER A 68 -2.35 17.21 -6.25
C SER A 68 -2.85 16.41 -5.06
N TYR A 69 -4.09 16.65 -4.69
CA TYR A 69 -4.88 15.77 -3.84
C TYR A 69 -5.40 14.62 -4.68
N ASN A 70 -4.63 13.53 -4.80
CA ASN A 70 -5.05 12.38 -5.58
C ASN A 70 -5.36 11.20 -4.66
N MET A 71 -6.60 10.74 -4.73
CA MET A 71 -7.10 9.57 -4.02
C MET A 71 -7.12 8.38 -4.97
N SER A 72 -6.54 7.27 -4.55
CA SER A 72 -6.55 6.05 -5.33
C SER A 72 -6.83 4.85 -4.43
N MET A 73 -7.60 3.92 -4.97
CA MET A 73 -8.03 2.70 -4.29
C MET A 73 -7.81 1.51 -5.21
N THR A 74 -7.37 0.40 -4.63
CA THR A 74 -7.36 -0.90 -5.29
C THR A 74 -7.91 -1.95 -4.35
N ASN A 75 -8.58 -2.96 -4.92
CA ASN A 75 -9.01 -4.14 -4.21
C ASN A 75 -8.63 -5.39 -5.00
N PHE A 76 -8.32 -6.47 -4.29
CA PHE A 76 -8.06 -7.76 -4.90
C PHE A 76 -8.29 -8.89 -3.92
N LEU A 77 -8.60 -10.06 -4.47
CA LEU A 77 -8.64 -11.32 -3.73
C LEU A 77 -7.29 -12.02 -3.85
N PHE A 78 -6.82 -12.59 -2.74
CA PHE A 78 -5.54 -13.30 -2.72
C PHE A 78 -5.61 -14.50 -1.79
N LYS A 79 -5.10 -15.64 -2.26
CA LYS A 79 -4.98 -16.88 -1.49
C LYS A 79 -3.55 -17.41 -1.67
N PRO A 80 -2.64 -17.13 -0.73
CA PRO A 80 -1.27 -17.57 -0.88
C PRO A 80 -1.15 -19.08 -0.64
N SER A 81 -0.23 -19.74 -1.35
CA SER A 81 0.08 -21.17 -1.15
C SER A 81 1.04 -21.42 0.01
N THR A 82 1.79 -20.40 0.43
CA THR A 82 2.67 -20.37 1.59
C THR A 82 2.38 -19.15 2.44
N ASP A 83 2.94 -19.04 3.64
CA ASP A 83 2.87 -17.77 4.39
C ASP A 83 3.61 -16.69 3.59
N VAL A 84 3.03 -15.49 3.49
CA VAL A 84 3.63 -14.35 2.80
C VAL A 84 3.64 -13.09 3.64
N ILE A 85 4.60 -12.22 3.34
CA ILE A 85 4.72 -10.89 3.93
C ILE A 85 4.23 -9.88 2.89
N MET A 86 3.06 -9.29 3.14
CA MET A 86 2.48 -8.29 2.25
C MET A 86 2.97 -6.90 2.62
N GLU A 87 3.45 -6.16 1.63
CA GLU A 87 3.98 -4.81 1.76
C GLU A 87 3.47 -3.90 0.64
N LEU A 88 3.38 -2.60 0.91
CA LEU A 88 3.20 -1.61 -0.12
C LEU A 88 4.57 -1.11 -0.58
N GLU A 89 4.92 -1.35 -1.84
CA GLU A 89 6.15 -0.86 -2.44
C GLU A 89 5.87 0.34 -3.34
N LYS A 90 6.69 1.40 -3.23
CA LYS A 90 6.72 2.48 -4.22
C LYS A 90 7.61 2.06 -5.38
N THR A 91 7.03 1.97 -6.58
CA THR A 91 7.77 1.56 -7.79
C THR A 91 8.22 2.73 -8.66
N GLN A 92 7.59 3.90 -8.52
CA GLN A 92 7.95 5.11 -9.25
C GLN A 92 7.55 6.36 -8.45
N GLY A 93 8.34 7.43 -8.59
CA GLY A 93 8.07 8.75 -8.02
C GLY A 93 9.07 9.14 -6.93
N THR A 94 8.99 10.38 -6.46
CA THR A 94 9.81 10.91 -5.36
C THR A 94 9.22 10.51 -4.00
N ASP A 95 9.92 10.85 -2.92
CA ASP A 95 9.36 10.72 -1.57
C ASP A 95 8.23 11.72 -1.35
N VAL A 96 7.13 11.25 -0.76
CA VAL A 96 5.89 12.01 -0.57
C VAL A 96 5.19 11.56 0.70
N ASN A 97 4.34 12.42 1.24
CA ASN A 97 3.45 12.06 2.35
C ASN A 97 2.22 11.35 1.77
N LEU A 98 2.18 10.03 1.93
CA LEU A 98 1.01 9.20 1.67
C LEU A 98 0.18 9.13 2.95
N ILE A 99 -1.14 9.30 2.90
CA ILE A 99 -2.13 9.11 3.96
C ILE A 99 -3.11 8.03 3.53
N GLY A 100 -3.36 7.03 4.37
CA GLY A 100 -4.42 6.06 4.09
C GLY A 100 -4.32 4.78 4.90
N LYS A 101 -4.92 3.71 4.35
CA LYS A 101 -5.12 2.44 5.07
C LYS A 101 -5.08 1.25 4.13
N ILE A 102 -4.49 0.17 4.62
CA ILE A 102 -4.62 -1.18 4.08
C ILE A 102 -5.57 -1.95 5.00
N VAL A 103 -6.59 -2.57 4.43
CA VAL A 103 -7.54 -3.44 5.13
C VAL A 103 -7.39 -4.83 4.53
N VAL A 104 -7.11 -5.81 5.39
CA VAL A 104 -7.06 -7.23 5.02
C VAL A 104 -8.15 -7.94 5.79
N LYS A 105 -9.01 -8.66 5.07
CA LYS A 105 -10.10 -9.45 5.63
C LYS A 105 -9.98 -10.89 5.18
N GLU A 106 -9.82 -11.82 6.12
CA GLU A 106 -9.97 -13.25 5.84
C GLU A 106 -11.42 -13.55 5.49
N ILE A 107 -11.65 -14.26 4.38
CA ILE A 107 -12.95 -14.73 3.93
C ILE A 107 -13.01 -16.24 4.18
N LYS A 108 -14.07 -16.68 4.85
CA LYS A 108 -14.33 -18.09 5.20
C LYS A 108 -15.35 -18.70 4.26
#